data_AF-A0A924RNK2-F1
#
_entry.id   AF-A0A924RNK2-F1
#
_cell.length_a   1.000
_cell.length_b   1.000
_cell.length_c   1.000
_cell.angle_alpha   90.00
_cell.angle_beta   90.00
_cell.angle_gamma   90.00
#
_symmetry.space_group_name_H-M   'P 1'
#
loop_
_entity.id
_entity.type
_entity.pdbx_description
1 polymer ?
#
loop_
_entity_poly.entity_id
_entity_poly.type
_entity_poly.pdbx_seq_one_letter_code
_entity_poly.pdbx_strand_id
1 'polypeptide(L)'
;EKYLRYNNHEGIKEIKGKKVLIWDKNVIFFPRRINGKIHFLHRLKPDIQIVCVHDLAELTPDFWQNYLLRFKDYVVLYPKLKHEISYIGGGCPPIETKHGWLLIYHGVYDTIKGFVYCACAALLDLEKPEIELARLPYPLFKPELDWELKGEVNNVCFPTGAIVENETLYIYYGAADERIACASINLNDLLTELLLNQ
;
A
#
# COMPACT_ATOMS: atom_id res chain seq x y z
N GLU A 1 -11.99 19.49 5.84
CA GLU A 1 -11.63 18.06 5.99
C GLU A 1 -10.91 17.58 4.74
N LYS A 2 -9.61 17.28 4.82
CA LYS A 2 -8.78 16.84 3.69
C LYS A 2 -9.24 15.49 3.09
N TYR A 3 -9.97 14.69 3.87
CA TYR A 3 -10.52 13.39 3.48
C TYR A 3 -12.03 13.36 3.71
N LEU A 4 -12.82 13.66 2.67
CA LEU A 4 -14.26 13.42 2.69
C LEU A 4 -14.53 11.92 2.89
N ARG A 5 -15.38 11.58 3.86
CA ARG A 5 -15.80 10.20 4.16
C ARG A 5 -16.74 9.69 3.07
N TYR A 6 -16.19 9.18 1.97
CA TYR A 6 -16.95 8.43 0.98
C TYR A 6 -17.04 6.96 1.40
N ASN A 7 -18.05 6.63 2.22
CA ASN A 7 -18.45 5.25 2.51
C ASN A 7 -19.71 4.82 1.73
N ASN A 8 -20.19 5.66 0.80
CA ASN A 8 -21.29 5.27 -0.07
C ASN A 8 -20.78 4.43 -1.24
N HIS A 9 -20.98 3.11 -1.14
CA HIS A 9 -21.08 2.23 -2.29
C HIS A 9 -22.38 2.51 -3.05
N GLU A 10 -22.61 3.75 -3.47
CA GLU A 10 -23.58 3.98 -4.54
C GLU A 10 -22.91 3.48 -5.81
N GLY A 11 -23.30 2.26 -6.21
CA GLY A 11 -22.87 1.65 -7.46
C GLY A 11 -22.98 2.69 -8.57
N ILE A 12 -21.94 2.76 -9.39
CA ILE A 12 -21.88 3.65 -10.55
C ILE A 12 -23.10 3.31 -11.42
N LYS A 13 -24.17 4.10 -11.28
CA LYS A 13 -25.30 4.08 -12.21
C LYS A 13 -24.70 4.51 -13.54
N GLU A 14 -24.90 3.71 -14.60
CA GLU A 14 -24.48 4.06 -15.95
C GLU A 14 -24.86 5.52 -16.26
N ILE A 15 -23.86 6.40 -16.36
CA ILE A 15 -24.07 7.74 -16.90
C ILE A 15 -23.56 7.70 -18.34
N LYS A 16 -24.42 7.30 -19.28
CA LYS A 16 -24.11 7.35 -20.71
C LYS A 16 -23.67 8.77 -21.08
N GLY A 17 -22.41 8.91 -21.52
CA GLY A 17 -21.83 10.15 -22.01
C GLY A 17 -21.04 11.00 -21.01
N LYS A 18 -20.88 10.60 -19.74
CA LYS A 18 -19.98 11.31 -18.80
C LYS A 18 -18.70 10.52 -18.55
N LYS A 19 -17.55 11.21 -18.59
CA LYS A 19 -16.26 10.67 -18.15
C LYS A 19 -16.36 10.28 -16.68
N VAL A 20 -16.19 8.99 -16.40
CA VAL A 20 -16.03 8.49 -15.02
C VAL A 20 -14.59 8.77 -14.60
N LEU A 21 -14.43 9.53 -13.52
CA LEU A 21 -13.11 9.78 -12.93
C LEU A 21 -12.88 8.76 -11.83
N ILE A 22 -11.70 8.15 -11.84
CA ILE A 22 -11.26 7.18 -10.84
C ILE A 22 -10.14 7.83 -10.03
N TRP A 23 -10.16 7.63 -8.71
CA TRP A 23 -9.09 8.07 -7.83
C TRP A 23 -8.06 6.96 -7.69
N ASP A 24 -6.98 7.11 -8.45
CA ASP A 24 -5.79 6.27 -8.39
C ASP A 24 -4.66 7.01 -7.66
N LYS A 25 -4.02 6.33 -6.71
CA LYS A 25 -2.97 6.88 -5.86
C LYS A 25 -1.92 5.81 -5.55
N ASN A 26 -0.84 6.21 -4.88
CA ASN A 26 0.12 5.30 -4.26
C ASN A 26 0.87 4.39 -5.26
N VAL A 27 1.19 4.94 -6.44
CA VAL A 27 2.02 4.24 -7.43
C VAL A 27 3.42 4.00 -6.84
N ILE A 28 3.85 2.75 -6.80
CA ILE A 28 5.19 2.33 -6.37
C ILE A 28 5.75 1.27 -7.31
N PHE A 29 6.95 1.49 -7.83
CA PHE A 29 7.62 0.52 -8.71
C PHE A 29 8.37 -0.52 -7.89
N PHE A 30 8.43 -1.74 -8.41
CA PHE A 30 9.44 -2.71 -7.98
C PHE A 30 10.82 -2.23 -8.41
N PRO A 31 11.88 -2.45 -7.61
CA PRO A 31 13.21 -1.87 -7.85
C PRO A 31 13.95 -2.48 -9.05
N ARG A 32 13.43 -3.57 -9.61
CA ARG A 32 13.92 -4.19 -10.86
C ARG A 32 12.77 -4.77 -11.67
N ARG A 33 13.06 -5.11 -12.92
CA ARG A 33 12.18 -5.95 -13.73
C ARG A 33 12.08 -7.35 -13.11
N ILE A 34 10.89 -7.93 -13.16
CA ILE A 34 10.61 -9.31 -12.75
C ILE A 34 10.18 -10.04 -14.02
N ASN A 35 10.85 -11.15 -14.34
CA ASN A 35 10.60 -11.91 -15.57
C ASN A 35 10.64 -11.03 -16.85
N GLY A 36 11.58 -10.08 -16.89
CA GLY A 36 11.77 -9.14 -18.00
C GLY A 36 10.74 -8.00 -18.08
N LYS A 37 9.76 -7.94 -17.18
CA LYS A 37 8.67 -6.96 -17.18
C LYS A 37 8.78 -5.95 -16.05
N ILE A 38 8.34 -4.73 -16.32
CA ILE A 38 8.14 -3.67 -15.34
C ILE A 38 6.87 -4.00 -14.54
N HIS A 39 7.00 -3.97 -13.22
CA HIS A 39 5.88 -4.09 -12.30
C HIS A 39 5.79 -2.84 -11.44
N PHE A 40 4.56 -2.39 -11.19
CA PHE A 40 4.27 -1.39 -10.18
C PHE A 40 2.95 -1.69 -9.49
N LEU A 41 2.87 -1.35 -8.21
CA LEU A 41 1.64 -1.37 -7.45
C LEU A 41 1.01 0.01 -7.51
N HIS A 42 -0.32 0.06 -7.45
CA HIS A 42 -1.09 1.28 -7.33
C HIS A 42 -2.36 0.99 -6.53
N ARG A 43 -3.20 2.01 -6.33
CA ARG A 43 -4.34 1.91 -5.42
C ARG A 43 -5.57 2.54 -6.03
N LEU A 44 -6.47 1.68 -6.46
CA LEU A 44 -7.89 1.92 -6.61
C LEU A 44 -8.58 1.50 -5.31
N LYS A 45 -9.07 2.48 -4.55
CA LYS A 45 -9.62 2.25 -3.20
C LYS A 45 -10.76 1.21 -3.28
N PRO A 46 -10.78 0.19 -2.40
CA PRO A 46 -10.01 0.08 -1.14
C PRO A 46 -8.72 -0.75 -1.20
N ASP A 47 -8.36 -1.32 -2.34
CA ASP A 47 -7.38 -2.40 -2.45
C ASP A 47 -6.07 -1.93 -3.11
N ILE A 48 -5.00 -2.72 -2.97
CA ILE A 48 -3.74 -2.54 -3.73
C ILE A 48 -3.78 -3.45 -4.95
N GLN A 49 -3.60 -2.88 -6.14
CA GLN A 49 -3.50 -3.63 -7.39
C GLN A 49 -2.09 -3.56 -7.98
N ILE A 50 -1.83 -4.43 -8.96
CA ILE A 50 -0.57 -4.50 -9.69
C ILE A 50 -0.79 -4.28 -11.19
N VAL A 51 0.21 -3.67 -11.83
CA VAL A 51 0.34 -3.54 -13.28
C VAL A 51 1.63 -4.20 -13.72
N CYS A 52 1.59 -4.87 -14.87
CA CYS A 52 2.70 -5.62 -15.46
C CYS A 52 2.80 -5.31 -16.97
N VAL A 53 3.91 -4.73 -17.42
CA VAL A 53 4.16 -4.37 -18.83
C VAL A 53 5.62 -4.58 -19.22
N HIS A 54 5.94 -4.77 -20.50
CA HIS A 54 7.33 -4.80 -20.97
C HIS A 54 7.91 -3.39 -21.12
N ASP A 55 7.11 -2.44 -21.58
CA ASP A 55 7.47 -1.04 -21.78
C ASP A 55 6.36 -0.10 -21.28
N LEU A 56 6.73 1.06 -20.75
CA LEU A 56 5.75 2.03 -20.25
C LEU A 56 4.88 2.61 -21.35
N ALA A 57 5.33 2.57 -22.62
CA ALA A 57 4.53 2.96 -23.77
C ALA A 57 3.27 2.09 -23.97
N GLU A 58 3.21 0.90 -23.36
CA GLU A 58 2.02 0.03 -23.39
C GLU A 58 0.85 0.59 -22.57
N LEU A 59 1.09 1.54 -21.65
CA LEU A 59 0.10 2.15 -20.76
C LEU A 59 -0.82 3.16 -21.48
N THR A 60 -1.39 2.73 -22.60
CA THR A 60 -2.31 3.47 -23.47
C THR A 60 -3.72 3.59 -22.85
N PRO A 61 -4.59 4.48 -23.36
CA PRO A 61 -5.99 4.53 -22.93
C PRO A 61 -6.73 3.18 -23.08
N ASP A 62 -6.45 2.41 -24.13
CA ASP A 62 -7.06 1.10 -24.34
C ASP A 62 -6.55 0.06 -23.33
N PHE A 63 -5.26 0.10 -22.98
CA PHE A 63 -4.72 -0.70 -21.89
C PHE A 63 -5.49 -0.44 -20.60
N TRP A 64 -5.64 0.83 -20.20
CA TRP A 64 -6.33 1.19 -18.96
C TRP A 64 -7.81 0.84 -18.98
N GLN A 65 -8.50 1.01 -20.12
CA GLN A 65 -9.90 0.58 -20.24
C GLN A 65 -10.04 -0.94 -20.01
N ASN A 66 -9.21 -1.75 -20.66
CA ASN A 66 -9.22 -3.20 -20.48
C ASN A 66 -8.82 -3.62 -19.05
N TYR A 67 -7.79 -2.97 -18.48
CA TYR A 67 -7.35 -3.18 -17.12
C TYR A 67 -8.48 -2.91 -16.12
N LEU A 68 -9.15 -1.77 -16.24
CA LEU A 68 -10.21 -1.34 -15.33
C LEU A 68 -11.47 -2.21 -15.44
N LEU A 69 -11.80 -2.72 -16.62
CA LEU A 69 -12.88 -3.70 -16.79
C LEU A 69 -12.63 -5.01 -16.03
N ARG A 70 -11.36 -5.33 -15.77
CA ARG A 70 -10.90 -6.55 -15.10
C ARG A 70 -10.13 -6.27 -13.82
N PHE A 71 -10.32 -5.10 -13.19
CA PHE A 71 -9.44 -4.63 -12.10
C PHE A 71 -9.34 -5.62 -10.93
N LYS A 72 -10.39 -6.41 -10.68
CA LYS A 72 -10.42 -7.45 -9.63
C LYS A 72 -9.41 -8.56 -9.85
N ASP A 73 -9.08 -8.87 -11.11
CA ASP A 73 -8.08 -9.87 -11.48
C ASP A 73 -6.66 -9.41 -11.10
N TYR A 74 -6.48 -8.10 -10.85
CA TYR A 74 -5.19 -7.48 -10.60
C TYR A 74 -5.00 -7.05 -9.15
N VAL A 75 -5.93 -7.39 -8.25
CA VAL A 75 -5.79 -7.09 -6.82
C VAL A 75 -4.76 -8.01 -6.19
N VAL A 76 -3.75 -7.42 -5.54
CA VAL A 76 -2.71 -8.14 -4.78
C VAL A 76 -3.13 -8.28 -3.33
N LEU A 77 -3.59 -7.18 -2.72
CA LEU A 77 -4.00 -7.15 -1.32
C LEU A 77 -5.39 -6.53 -1.21
N TYR A 78 -6.30 -7.22 -0.52
CA TYR A 78 -7.54 -6.66 0.01
C TYR A 78 -7.35 -6.26 1.49
N PRO A 79 -8.03 -5.22 1.99
CA PRO A 79 -8.08 -4.94 3.41
C PRO A 79 -8.89 -6.02 4.13
N LYS A 80 -8.26 -6.78 5.03
CA LYS A 80 -8.91 -7.90 5.75
C LYS A 80 -8.75 -7.86 7.26
N LEU A 81 -7.84 -7.01 7.77
CA LEU A 81 -7.54 -6.90 9.20
C LEU A 81 -8.11 -5.61 9.80
N LYS A 82 -8.37 -5.61 11.11
CA LYS A 82 -9.04 -4.47 11.80
C LYS A 82 -8.33 -3.13 11.60
N HIS A 83 -7.01 -3.13 11.57
CA HIS A 83 -6.19 -1.93 11.46
C HIS A 83 -6.07 -1.39 10.02
N GLU A 84 -6.62 -2.11 9.05
CA GLU A 84 -6.57 -1.76 7.63
C GLU A 84 -7.95 -1.82 6.95
N ILE A 85 -9.01 -2.06 7.73
CA ILE A 85 -10.32 -2.48 7.23
C ILE A 85 -11.03 -1.45 6.35
N SER A 86 -10.67 -0.16 6.44
CA SER A 86 -11.26 0.88 5.60
C SER A 86 -10.68 0.85 4.20
N TYR A 87 -9.35 0.87 4.10
CA TYR A 87 -8.60 0.72 2.86
C TYR A 87 -7.10 0.62 3.16
N ILE A 88 -6.38 0.13 2.16
CA ILE A 88 -4.92 0.06 2.15
C ILE A 88 -4.34 0.85 0.97
N GLY A 89 -3.03 1.03 0.96
CA GLY A 89 -2.31 1.56 -0.19
C GLY A 89 -0.80 1.41 -0.05
N GLY A 90 -0.10 1.45 -1.19
CA GLY A 90 1.36 1.41 -1.22
C GLY A 90 2.00 2.52 -0.37
N GLY A 91 3.20 2.25 0.13
CA GLY A 91 4.02 3.19 0.88
C GLY A 91 5.43 3.25 0.29
N CYS A 92 6.30 2.36 0.76
CA CYS A 92 7.67 2.27 0.28
C CYS A 92 7.74 1.38 -0.98
N PRO A 93 8.73 1.59 -1.88
CA PRO A 93 9.08 0.60 -2.88
C PRO A 93 9.34 -0.77 -2.23
N PRO A 94 8.88 -1.89 -2.83
CA PRO A 94 9.12 -3.22 -2.27
C PRO A 94 10.62 -3.53 -2.17
N ILE A 95 11.01 -4.16 -1.06
CA ILE A 95 12.41 -4.52 -0.79
C ILE A 95 12.61 -5.99 -1.14
N GLU A 96 13.59 -6.27 -2.00
CA GLU A 96 13.92 -7.65 -2.35
C GLU A 96 14.58 -8.37 -1.17
N THR A 97 14.08 -9.56 -0.83
CA THR A 97 14.67 -10.42 0.20
C THR A 97 14.72 -11.86 -0.29
N LYS A 98 15.48 -12.71 0.41
CA LYS A 98 15.52 -14.15 0.12
C LYS A 98 14.17 -14.88 0.29
N HIS A 99 13.19 -14.24 0.92
CA HIS A 99 11.88 -14.83 1.22
C HIS A 99 10.74 -14.27 0.36
N GLY A 100 10.99 -13.22 -0.43
CA GLY A 100 9.92 -12.47 -1.09
C GLY A 100 10.24 -10.98 -1.20
N TRP A 101 9.32 -10.25 -1.84
CA TRP A 101 9.27 -8.80 -1.79
C TRP A 101 8.64 -8.35 -0.47
N LEU A 102 9.43 -7.76 0.41
CA LEU A 102 8.91 -7.11 1.62
C LEU A 102 8.23 -5.79 1.22
N LEU A 103 6.92 -5.74 1.40
CA LEU A 103 6.10 -4.57 1.15
C LEU A 103 5.77 -3.86 2.46
N ILE A 104 6.25 -2.62 2.61
CA ILE A 104 5.81 -1.71 3.68
C ILE A 104 4.72 -0.80 3.10
N TYR A 105 3.49 -0.98 3.58
CA TYR A 105 2.29 -0.30 3.07
C TYR A 105 1.54 0.39 4.21
N HIS A 106 0.55 1.23 3.89
CA HIS A 106 -0.31 1.83 4.90
C HIS A 106 -1.66 1.14 4.97
N GLY A 107 -2.15 0.94 6.19
CA GLY A 107 -3.51 0.50 6.48
C GLY A 107 -4.31 1.62 7.14
N VAL A 108 -5.59 1.71 6.82
CA VAL A 108 -6.49 2.71 7.38
C VAL A 108 -7.70 2.06 8.02
N TYR A 109 -8.07 2.52 9.20
CA TYR A 109 -9.35 2.21 9.83
C TYR A 109 -10.06 3.48 10.31
N ASP A 110 -11.38 3.43 10.37
CA ASP A 110 -12.21 4.57 10.78
C ASP A 110 -12.57 4.48 12.27
N THR A 111 -12.61 5.62 12.93
CA THR A 111 -13.01 5.77 14.33
C THR A 111 -13.96 6.94 14.48
N ILE A 112 -14.61 7.06 15.65
CA ILE A 112 -15.42 8.25 15.95
C ILE A 112 -14.61 9.56 15.88
N LYS A 113 -13.28 9.49 16.05
CA LYS A 113 -12.35 10.64 15.99
C LYS A 113 -11.75 10.85 14.59
N GLY A 114 -12.14 10.05 13.60
CA GLY A 114 -11.62 10.09 12.24
C GLY A 114 -10.75 8.89 11.88
N PHE A 115 -10.17 8.93 10.69
CA PHE A 115 -9.28 7.89 10.19
C PHE A 115 -7.99 7.82 10.99
N VAL A 116 -7.49 6.60 11.17
CA VAL A 116 -6.16 6.32 11.71
C VAL A 116 -5.36 5.59 10.64
N TYR A 117 -4.15 6.09 10.36
CA TYR A 117 -3.24 5.49 9.38
C TYR A 117 -2.07 4.83 10.11
N CYS A 118 -1.86 3.56 9.81
CA CYS A 118 -0.79 2.75 10.38
C CYS A 118 0.15 2.24 9.29
N ALA A 119 1.41 1.99 9.64
CA ALA A 119 2.33 1.24 8.80
C ALA A 119 2.10 -0.26 8.99
N CYS A 120 2.10 -1.00 7.88
CA CYS A 120 1.83 -2.43 7.81
C CYS A 120 2.93 -3.12 6.99
N ALA A 121 3.07 -4.44 7.14
CA ALA A 121 4.05 -5.22 6.40
C ALA A 121 3.44 -6.50 5.83
N ALA A 122 3.79 -6.80 4.58
CA ALA A 122 3.45 -8.03 3.88
C ALA A 122 4.65 -8.54 3.09
N LEU A 123 4.60 -9.80 2.70
CA LEU A 123 5.58 -10.47 1.85
C LEU A 123 4.87 -10.92 0.57
N LEU A 124 5.41 -10.57 -0.58
CA LEU A 124 4.92 -11.01 -1.89
C LEU A 124 5.92 -11.96 -2.56
N ASP A 125 5.46 -12.82 -3.46
CA ASP A 125 6.32 -13.77 -4.17
C ASP A 125 7.32 -13.08 -5.11
N LEU A 126 8.58 -13.54 -5.14
CA LEU A 126 9.66 -12.92 -5.91
C LEU A 126 9.41 -12.92 -7.42
N GLU A 127 8.82 -13.99 -7.94
CA GLU A 127 8.61 -14.24 -9.37
C GLU A 127 7.19 -13.90 -9.81
N LYS A 128 6.23 -14.01 -8.90
CA LYS A 128 4.80 -13.72 -9.09
C LYS A 128 4.32 -12.69 -8.05
N PRO A 129 4.73 -11.42 -8.18
CA PRO A 129 4.48 -10.38 -7.17
C PRO A 129 2.99 -10.11 -6.89
N GLU A 130 2.07 -10.64 -7.70
CA GLU A 130 0.63 -10.67 -7.43
C GLU A 130 0.21 -11.63 -6.30
N ILE A 131 1.10 -12.53 -5.85
CA ILE A 131 0.82 -13.51 -4.80
C ILE A 131 1.28 -12.97 -3.44
N GLU A 132 0.34 -12.82 -2.51
CA GLU A 132 0.61 -12.59 -1.09
C GLU A 132 1.12 -13.90 -0.43
N LEU A 133 2.34 -13.88 0.11
CA LEU A 133 2.94 -15.00 0.84
C LEU A 133 2.67 -14.93 2.34
N ALA A 134 2.70 -13.72 2.92
CA ALA A 134 2.49 -13.49 4.34
C ALA A 134 2.09 -12.05 4.62
N ARG A 135 1.47 -11.79 5.78
CA ARG A 135 1.11 -10.44 6.24
C ARG A 135 1.02 -10.40 7.76
N LEU A 136 1.51 -9.33 8.39
CA LEU A 136 1.36 -9.16 9.82
C LEU A 136 -0.13 -9.05 10.19
N PRO A 137 -0.62 -9.77 11.23
CA PRO A 137 -2.02 -9.67 11.65
C PRO A 137 -2.34 -8.38 12.43
N TYR A 138 -1.32 -7.56 12.69
CA TYR A 138 -1.36 -6.28 13.41
C TYR A 138 -0.48 -5.23 12.70
N PRO A 139 -0.64 -3.92 13.01
CA PRO A 139 0.23 -2.89 12.45
C PRO A 139 1.70 -3.15 12.76
N LEU A 140 2.59 -2.88 11.81
CA LEU A 140 4.02 -2.83 12.10
C LEU A 140 4.32 -1.71 13.12
N PHE A 141 3.71 -0.55 12.91
CA PHE A 141 3.60 0.51 13.92
C PHE A 141 2.41 1.43 13.61
N LYS A 142 1.97 2.18 14.61
CA LYS A 142 0.81 3.07 14.55
C LYS A 142 1.12 4.38 15.28
N PRO A 143 0.29 5.43 15.11
CA PRO A 143 0.42 6.67 15.87
C PRO A 143 0.33 6.42 17.38
N GLU A 144 1.38 6.79 18.11
CA GLU A 144 1.46 6.70 19.57
C GLU A 144 2.08 7.96 20.20
N LEU A 145 2.93 8.66 19.45
CA LEU A 145 3.62 9.85 19.91
C LEU A 145 2.77 11.10 19.66
N ASP A 146 2.88 12.12 20.51
CA ASP A 146 2.05 13.35 20.43
C ASP A 146 2.08 13.99 19.04
N TRP A 147 3.23 13.93 18.35
CA TRP A 147 3.45 14.48 17.02
C TRP A 147 3.01 13.57 15.86
N GLU A 148 2.57 12.35 16.15
CA GLU A 148 1.86 11.45 15.22
C GLU A 148 0.35 11.55 15.41
N LEU A 149 -0.07 11.80 16.67
CA LEU A 149 -1.46 11.93 17.07
C LEU A 149 -2.05 13.28 16.67
N LYS A 150 -1.24 14.34 16.61
CA LYS A 150 -1.71 15.70 16.33
C LYS A 150 -0.84 16.43 15.30
N GLY A 151 -1.50 16.96 14.28
CA GLY A 151 -0.90 17.82 13.25
C GLY A 151 -1.94 18.30 12.25
N GLU A 152 -1.52 18.54 10.99
CA GLU A 152 -2.44 18.89 9.89
C GLU A 152 -3.50 17.80 9.66
N VAL A 153 -3.13 16.54 9.85
CA VAL A 153 -4.05 15.40 9.91
C VAL A 153 -3.68 14.54 11.12
N ASN A 154 -4.60 14.43 12.07
CA ASN A 154 -4.39 13.65 13.29
C ASN A 154 -4.29 12.15 13.03
N ASN A 155 -3.56 11.43 13.87
CA ASN A 155 -3.43 9.96 13.88
C ASN A 155 -2.87 9.40 12.56
N VAL A 156 -1.72 9.90 12.10
CA VAL A 156 -1.10 9.45 10.86
C VAL A 156 0.34 8.99 11.07
N CYS A 157 0.61 7.73 10.71
CA CYS A 157 1.95 7.23 10.37
C CYS A 157 1.90 6.70 8.94
N PHE A 158 2.46 7.47 7.99
CA PHE A 158 2.38 7.18 6.55
C PHE A 158 3.75 6.80 5.98
N PRO A 159 4.10 5.50 5.82
CA PRO A 159 5.39 5.08 5.29
C PRO A 159 5.57 5.53 3.84
N THR A 160 6.73 6.09 3.51
CA THR A 160 7.02 6.65 2.16
C THR A 160 8.36 6.23 1.58
N GLY A 161 9.35 5.89 2.42
CA GLY A 161 10.65 5.42 1.98
C GLY A 161 11.24 4.46 2.98
N ALA A 162 12.03 3.51 2.51
CA ALA A 162 12.75 2.59 3.37
C ALA A 162 14.10 2.22 2.77
N ILE A 163 15.08 2.00 3.65
CA ILE A 163 16.41 1.52 3.29
C ILE A 163 16.81 0.40 4.24
N VAL A 164 17.68 -0.49 3.76
CA VAL A 164 18.29 -1.54 4.58
C VAL A 164 19.78 -1.24 4.70
N GLU A 165 20.27 -1.12 5.93
CA GLU A 165 21.68 -0.93 6.23
C GLU A 165 22.07 -1.82 7.42
N ASN A 166 23.13 -2.62 7.27
CA ASN A 166 23.63 -3.54 8.31
C ASN A 166 22.52 -4.36 8.99
N GLU A 167 21.69 -5.04 8.18
CA GLU A 167 20.52 -5.83 8.63
C GLU A 167 19.42 -5.04 9.34
N THR A 168 19.52 -3.72 9.42
CA THR A 168 18.49 -2.85 9.98
C THR A 168 17.66 -2.25 8.85
N LEU A 169 16.35 -2.44 8.93
CA LEU A 169 15.37 -1.77 8.09
C LEU A 169 15.02 -0.43 8.72
N TYR A 170 15.32 0.67 8.03
CA TYR A 170 14.88 2.02 8.37
C TYR A 170 13.68 2.40 7.52
N ILE A 171 12.61 2.88 8.15
CA ILE A 171 11.35 3.26 7.53
C ILE A 171 11.09 4.74 7.80
N TYR A 172 11.17 5.55 6.75
CA TYR A 172 10.84 6.97 6.78
C TYR A 172 9.36 7.18 6.48
N TYR A 173 8.68 7.90 7.37
CA TYR A 173 7.24 8.10 7.30
C TYR A 173 6.83 9.54 7.61
N GLY A 174 5.73 9.96 6.98
CA GLY A 174 5.04 11.19 7.33
C GLY A 174 4.26 10.98 8.63
N ALA A 175 4.43 11.90 9.57
CA ALA A 175 3.75 11.89 10.85
C ALA A 175 2.79 13.08 10.96
N ALA A 176 1.52 12.77 11.24
CA ALA A 176 0.42 13.73 11.33
C ALA A 176 0.28 14.72 10.14
N ASP A 177 0.72 14.32 8.94
CA ASP A 177 0.87 15.18 7.75
C ASP A 177 1.68 16.47 7.98
N GLU A 178 2.55 16.50 9.00
CA GLU A 178 3.28 17.69 9.42
C GLU A 178 4.79 17.47 9.50
N ARG A 179 5.24 16.24 9.81
CA ARG A 179 6.65 15.92 10.06
C ARG A 179 7.13 14.70 9.30
N ILE A 180 8.44 14.56 9.17
CA ILE A 180 9.10 13.34 8.73
C ILE A 180 9.72 12.68 9.97
N ALA A 181 9.48 11.39 10.13
CA ALA A 181 10.04 10.57 11.19
C ALA A 181 10.66 9.29 10.63
N CYS A 182 11.41 8.58 11.46
CA CYS A 182 12.05 7.32 11.10
C CYS A 182 11.82 6.28 12.21
N ALA A 183 11.32 5.10 11.83
CA ALA A 183 11.30 3.92 12.66
C ALA A 183 12.36 2.93 12.16
N SER A 184 12.89 2.08 13.03
CA SER A 184 13.86 1.05 12.65
C SER A 184 13.56 -0.28 13.31
N ILE A 185 13.79 -1.36 12.58
CA ILE A 185 13.65 -2.74 13.07
C ILE A 185 14.76 -3.61 12.46
N ASN A 186 15.17 -4.67 13.15
CA ASN A 186 16.00 -5.69 12.52
C ASN A 186 15.21 -6.37 11.39
N LEU A 187 15.78 -6.43 10.19
CA LEU A 187 15.12 -6.98 9.02
C LEU A 187 14.84 -8.47 9.17
N ASN A 188 15.78 -9.23 9.75
CA ASN A 188 15.62 -10.67 9.92
C ASN A 188 14.49 -10.97 10.92
N ASP A 189 14.40 -10.21 12.01
CA ASP A 189 13.31 -10.37 12.99
C ASP A 189 11.93 -10.13 12.36
N LEU A 190 11.80 -9.06 11.55
CA LEU A 190 10.57 -8.78 10.82
C LEU A 190 10.21 -9.89 9.83
N LEU A 191 11.20 -10.39 9.08
CA LEU A 191 10.97 -11.48 8.12
C LEU A 191 10.58 -12.77 8.84
N THR A 192 11.22 -13.09 9.96
CA THR A 192 10.84 -14.23 10.79
C THR A 192 9.39 -14.11 11.28
N GLU A 193 8.99 -12.95 11.79
CA GLU A 193 7.61 -12.74 12.25
C GLU A 193 6.61 -12.88 11.10
N LEU A 194 6.91 -12.35 9.91
CA LEU A 194 6.06 -12.54 8.73
C LEU A 194 5.91 -14.03 8.37
N LEU A 195 7.00 -14.80 8.37
CA LEU A 195 6.97 -16.22 8.02
C LEU A 195 6.21 -17.08 9.04
N LEU A 196 6.05 -16.63 10.29
CA LEU A 196 5.19 -17.28 11.28
C LEU A 196 3.70 -17.01 11.05
N ASN A 197 3.35 -16.01 10.22
CA ASN A 197 1.99 -15.55 9.94
C ASN A 197 1.63 -15.72 8.45
N GLN A 198 2.05 -16.83 7.83
CA GLN A 198 1.65 -17.25 6.48
C GLN A 198 0.17 -17.66 6.41
#